data_AF-A0A2E8MA05-F1
#
_entry.id   AF-A0A2E8MA05-F1
#
_cell.length_a   1.000
_cell.length_b   1.000
_cell.length_c   1.000
_cell.angle_alpha   90.00
_cell.angle_beta   90.00
_cell.angle_gamma   90.00
#
_symmetry.space_group_name_H-M   'P 1'
#
loop_
_entity.id
_entity.type
_entity.pdbx_description
1 polymer ?
#
loop_
_entity_poly.entity_id
_entity_poly.type
_entity_poly.pdbx_seq_one_letter_code
_entity_poly.pdbx_strand_id
1 'polypeptide(L)'
;MKALSILAILFSLAALAVSLTRQPTVSPAEPAQSTARLEAKVRTLENELARLTDASQQPVNELEAPAANQDLSESPLNSISVTPSKIEQQLRDLGVLEHFQKRKEKLAEARAIVLDTERDNWERVKTLPSLKDGGGIDDEIVSSMMPLWTASLDDPKGSILRWQLLENLRGTTNGEFRTNILEWIGEEESPKMRGQALETLAPMANDPNVTEWLEYLVESDSEPRIQERAQRILQNNAEGK
;
A
#
# COMPACT_ATOMS: atom_id res chain seq x y z
N MET A 1 26.15 35.92 -25.41
CA MET A 1 27.59 36.26 -25.28
C MET A 1 27.97 36.17 -23.82
N LYS A 2 29.07 35.44 -23.54
CA LYS A 2 29.89 35.40 -22.30
C LYS A 2 29.23 34.72 -21.07
N ALA A 3 29.65 33.50 -20.67
CA ALA A 3 30.90 33.13 -19.96
C ALA A 3 30.87 33.73 -18.53
N LEU A 4 30.90 33.02 -17.40
CA LEU A 4 31.39 31.70 -16.97
C LEU A 4 30.54 31.28 -15.74
N SER A 5 30.42 30.00 -15.41
CA SER A 5 31.22 29.52 -14.28
C SER A 5 31.55 28.05 -14.41
N ILE A 6 32.82 27.82 -14.74
CA ILE A 6 33.56 26.55 -14.86
C ILE A 6 33.74 25.85 -13.50
N LEU A 7 33.07 26.32 -12.44
CA LEU A 7 33.22 25.80 -11.08
C LEU A 7 32.56 24.43 -10.85
N ALA A 8 31.57 24.05 -11.66
CA ALA A 8 30.85 22.77 -11.50
C ALA A 8 31.61 21.56 -12.05
N ILE A 9 32.66 21.75 -12.85
CA ILE A 9 33.36 20.65 -13.52
C ILE A 9 34.62 20.20 -12.75
N LEU A 10 35.14 21.02 -11.82
CA LEU A 10 36.34 20.67 -11.04
C LEU A 10 36.05 19.83 -9.78
N PHE A 11 34.79 19.67 -9.35
CA PHE A 11 34.44 18.76 -8.25
C PHE A 11 34.28 17.29 -8.67
N SER A 12 34.22 17.00 -9.97
CA SER A 12 34.09 15.63 -10.49
C SER A 12 35.43 14.86 -10.55
N LEU A 13 36.59 15.53 -10.45
CA LEU A 13 37.89 14.88 -10.62
C LEU A 13 38.68 14.60 -9.33
N ALA A 14 38.24 15.11 -8.17
CA ALA A 14 38.85 14.77 -6.87
C ALA A 14 38.24 13.52 -6.21
N ALA A 15 36.99 13.16 -6.55
CA ALA A 15 36.33 11.97 -6.00
C ALA A 15 36.80 10.65 -6.62
N LEU A 16 37.45 10.69 -7.80
CA LEU A 16 37.94 9.48 -8.48
C LEU A 16 39.36 9.05 -8.03
N ALA A 17 40.12 9.93 -7.36
CA ALA A 17 41.48 9.61 -6.90
C ALA A 17 41.56 8.99 -5.49
N VAL A 18 40.49 9.12 -4.67
CA VAL A 18 40.45 8.50 -3.33
C VAL A 18 39.91 7.06 -3.36
N SER A 19 39.29 6.65 -4.47
CA SER A 19 38.72 5.30 -4.59
C SER A 19 39.71 4.21 -5.06
N LEU A 20 40.98 4.54 -5.31
CA LEU A 20 42.00 3.57 -5.74
C LEU A 20 42.99 3.12 -4.65
N THR A 21 42.86 3.59 -3.41
CA THR A 21 43.80 3.20 -2.31
C THR A 21 43.14 2.57 -1.09
N ARG A 22 41.84 2.29 -1.11
CA ARG A 22 41.20 1.48 -0.06
C ARG A 22 40.82 0.11 -0.61
N GLN A 23 41.67 -0.87 -0.36
CA GLN A 23 41.25 -2.27 -0.31
C GLN A 23 40.20 -2.42 0.80
N PRO A 24 38.99 -2.92 0.51
CA PRO A 24 38.12 -3.47 1.54
C PRO A 24 38.53 -4.93 1.76
N THR A 25 38.98 -5.22 2.97
CA THR A 25 39.02 -6.57 3.53
C THR A 25 37.62 -7.18 3.46
N VAL A 26 37.46 -8.20 2.62
CA VAL A 26 36.24 -9.01 2.53
C VAL A 26 36.11 -9.85 3.79
N SER A 27 34.96 -9.74 4.46
CA SER A 27 34.45 -10.78 5.35
C SER A 27 33.22 -11.39 4.68
N PRO A 28 33.26 -12.63 4.16
CA PRO A 28 32.16 -13.20 3.35
C PRO A 28 31.39 -14.24 4.17
N ALA A 29 30.34 -13.86 4.89
CA ALA A 29 29.52 -14.85 5.59
C ALA A 29 28.10 -14.35 5.97
N GLU A 30 27.31 -13.75 5.07
CA GLU A 30 25.90 -13.50 5.41
C GLU A 30 24.85 -13.54 4.27
N PRO A 31 25.14 -13.28 2.97
CA PRO A 31 24.07 -13.33 1.96
C PRO A 31 23.70 -14.75 1.49
N ALA A 32 24.50 -15.77 1.80
CA ALA A 32 24.27 -17.15 1.34
C ALA A 32 23.31 -17.95 2.24
N GLN A 33 23.12 -17.56 3.51
CA GLN A 33 22.22 -18.27 4.43
C GLN A 33 20.76 -17.85 4.27
N SER A 34 20.50 -16.58 3.91
CA SER A 34 19.15 -16.06 3.72
C SER A 34 18.49 -16.61 2.46
N THR A 35 19.23 -16.75 1.37
CA THR A 35 18.75 -17.36 0.11
C THR A 35 18.47 -18.85 0.28
N ALA A 36 19.39 -19.60 0.90
CA ALA A 36 19.20 -21.03 1.17
C ALA A 36 17.99 -21.31 2.08
N ARG A 37 17.72 -20.42 3.05
CA ARG A 37 16.58 -20.54 3.96
C ARG A 37 15.25 -20.20 3.28
N LEU A 38 15.24 -19.28 2.32
CA LEU A 38 14.07 -18.98 1.49
C LEU A 38 13.75 -20.14 0.54
N GLU A 39 14.76 -20.67 -0.16
CA GLU A 39 14.60 -21.80 -1.08
C GLU A 39 14.10 -23.07 -0.37
N ALA A 40 14.57 -23.32 0.86
CA ALA A 40 14.08 -24.42 1.68
C ALA A 40 12.60 -24.26 2.02
N LYS A 41 12.14 -23.06 2.37
CA LYS A 41 10.73 -22.78 2.66
C LYS A 41 9.83 -22.90 1.43
N VAL A 42 10.30 -22.44 0.28
CA VAL A 42 9.56 -22.58 -0.99
C VAL A 42 9.36 -24.06 -1.31
N ARG A 43 10.40 -24.89 -1.21
CA ARG A 43 10.27 -26.34 -1.42
C ARG A 43 9.35 -27.03 -0.40
N THR A 44 9.35 -26.59 0.86
CA THR A 44 8.42 -27.13 1.87
C THR A 44 6.97 -26.80 1.50
N LEU A 45 6.69 -25.57 1.08
CA LEU A 45 5.36 -25.15 0.69
C LEU A 45 4.88 -25.83 -0.60
N GLU A 46 5.76 -26.00 -1.59
CA GLU A 46 5.46 -26.75 -2.82
C GLU A 46 5.11 -28.21 -2.51
N ASN A 47 5.84 -28.85 -1.59
CA ASN A 47 5.55 -30.22 -1.16
C ASN A 47 4.24 -30.32 -0.36
N GLU A 48 3.91 -29.35 0.48
CA GLU A 48 2.60 -29.32 1.15
C GLU A 48 1.46 -29.13 0.16
N LEU A 49 1.63 -28.27 -0.84
CA LEU A 49 0.64 -28.06 -1.90
C LEU A 49 0.42 -29.35 -2.72
N ALA A 50 1.50 -30.07 -3.03
CA ALA A 50 1.43 -31.35 -3.71
C ALA A 50 0.69 -32.41 -2.87
N ARG A 51 0.97 -32.49 -1.56
CA ARG A 51 0.27 -33.44 -0.65
C ARG A 51 -1.21 -33.12 -0.49
N LEU A 52 -1.58 -31.84 -0.42
CA LEU A 52 -2.98 -31.43 -0.35
C LEU A 52 -3.72 -31.71 -1.66
N THR A 53 -3.02 -31.58 -2.80
CA THR A 53 -3.57 -31.91 -4.11
C THR A 53 -3.78 -33.42 -4.26
N ASP A 54 -2.81 -34.25 -3.85
CA ASP A 54 -2.95 -35.72 -3.86
C ASP A 54 -4.04 -36.20 -2.89
N ALA A 55 -4.15 -35.61 -1.71
CA ALA A 55 -5.20 -35.93 -0.73
C ALA A 55 -6.60 -35.57 -1.25
N SER A 56 -6.72 -34.58 -2.13
CA SER A 56 -7.98 -34.21 -2.78
C SER A 56 -8.38 -35.13 -3.94
N GLN A 57 -7.47 -35.97 -4.42
CA GLN A 57 -7.68 -36.86 -5.57
C GLN A 57 -7.86 -38.35 -5.21
N GLN A 58 -7.73 -38.74 -3.93
CA GLN A 58 -8.04 -40.11 -3.53
C GLN A 58 -9.56 -40.37 -3.48
N PRO A 59 -10.09 -41.34 -4.25
CA PRO A 59 -11.45 -41.84 -4.05
C PRO A 59 -11.53 -42.59 -2.73
N VAL A 60 -12.63 -42.37 -2.00
CA VAL A 60 -12.95 -43.04 -0.74
C VAL A 60 -13.22 -44.53 -1.03
N ASN A 61 -12.17 -45.36 -0.97
CA ASN A 61 -12.34 -46.81 -1.01
C ASN A 61 -12.63 -47.33 0.40
N GLU A 62 -13.75 -48.06 0.49
CA GLU A 62 -14.23 -48.87 1.60
C GLU A 62 -13.09 -49.56 2.35
N LEU A 63 -13.00 -49.30 3.66
CA LEU A 63 -12.29 -50.16 4.58
C LEU A 63 -13.25 -51.27 5.04
N GLU A 64 -12.99 -52.48 4.56
CA GLU A 64 -13.49 -53.72 5.15
C GLU A 64 -13.22 -53.75 6.66
N ALA A 65 -14.20 -54.25 7.41
CA ALA A 65 -14.11 -54.50 8.84
C ALA A 65 -13.05 -55.57 9.17
N PRO A 66 -12.49 -55.50 10.38
CA PRO A 66 -12.79 -56.59 11.30
C PRO A 66 -13.25 -56.10 12.68
N ALA A 67 -14.13 -56.90 13.26
CA ALA A 67 -14.74 -56.70 14.57
C ALA A 67 -13.73 -56.78 15.72
N ALA A 68 -13.88 -55.91 16.72
CA ALA A 68 -14.09 -56.27 18.14
C ALA A 68 -13.95 -55.04 19.06
N ASN A 69 -15.07 -54.65 19.67
CA ASN A 69 -15.25 -54.06 21.00
C ASN A 69 -14.16 -53.15 21.57
N GLN A 70 -14.47 -51.85 21.68
CA GLN A 70 -14.40 -51.16 22.98
C GLN A 70 -15.28 -49.92 22.97
N ASP A 71 -16.41 -50.07 23.66
CA ASP A 71 -17.30 -49.02 24.14
C ASP A 71 -16.55 -48.10 25.11
N LEU A 72 -16.29 -46.86 24.69
CA LEU A 72 -16.00 -45.74 25.57
C LEU A 72 -16.55 -44.45 24.95
N SER A 73 -17.80 -44.15 25.30
CA SER A 73 -18.33 -42.80 25.52
C SER A 73 -18.09 -41.78 24.40
N GLU A 74 -18.88 -41.89 23.34
CA GLU A 74 -19.13 -40.78 22.41
C GLU A 74 -19.87 -39.66 23.16
N SER A 75 -19.13 -38.61 23.55
CA SER A 75 -19.72 -37.28 23.51
C SER A 75 -19.93 -36.95 22.03
N PRO A 76 -21.16 -36.68 21.53
CA PRO A 76 -21.29 -36.15 20.19
C PRO A 76 -20.87 -34.69 20.26
N LEU A 77 -19.56 -34.45 20.09
CA LEU A 77 -19.16 -33.26 19.36
C LEU A 77 -19.78 -33.44 17.98
N ASN A 78 -20.96 -32.85 17.80
CA ASN A 78 -21.62 -32.71 16.52
C ASN A 78 -20.54 -32.20 15.55
N SER A 79 -19.97 -33.12 14.78
CA SER A 79 -19.21 -32.81 13.59
C SER A 79 -20.24 -32.20 12.68
N ILE A 80 -20.34 -30.87 12.71
CA ILE A 80 -21.14 -30.15 11.75
C ILE A 80 -20.40 -30.32 10.43
N SER A 81 -20.65 -31.43 9.75
CA SER A 81 -20.38 -31.61 8.33
C SER A 81 -21.34 -30.68 7.61
N VAL A 82 -21.08 -29.37 7.69
CA VAL A 82 -21.82 -28.41 6.88
C VAL A 82 -21.35 -28.67 5.46
N THR A 83 -22.22 -29.28 4.65
CA THR A 83 -22.02 -29.30 3.21
C THR A 83 -21.99 -27.86 2.70
N PRO A 84 -21.11 -27.50 1.75
CA PRO A 84 -21.01 -26.13 1.23
C PRO A 84 -22.35 -25.53 0.79
N SER A 85 -23.27 -26.37 0.29
CA SER A 85 -24.63 -25.98 -0.10
C SER A 85 -25.50 -25.51 1.07
N LYS A 86 -25.33 -26.07 2.27
CA LYS A 86 -26.08 -25.66 3.46
C LYS A 86 -25.60 -24.32 4.01
N ILE A 87 -24.28 -24.05 3.96
CA ILE A 87 -23.72 -22.73 4.31
C ILE A 87 -24.24 -21.67 3.33
N GLU A 88 -24.17 -21.94 2.02
CA GLU A 88 -24.67 -20.99 1.01
C GLU A 88 -26.15 -20.66 1.21
N GLN A 89 -26.99 -21.66 1.49
CA GLN A 89 -28.40 -21.42 1.74
C GLN A 89 -28.60 -20.54 2.99
N GLN A 90 -27.86 -20.81 4.07
CA GLN A 90 -27.90 -19.96 5.27
C GLN A 90 -27.44 -18.53 5.00
N LEU A 91 -26.41 -18.34 4.16
CA LEU A 91 -25.95 -17.00 3.77
C LEU A 91 -26.97 -16.27 2.88
N ARG A 92 -27.69 -16.98 2.00
CA ARG A 92 -28.82 -16.44 1.22
C ARG A 92 -29.98 -16.04 2.13
N ASP A 93 -30.38 -16.93 3.03
CA ASP A 93 -31.50 -16.69 3.96
C ASP A 93 -31.22 -15.49 4.89
N LEU A 94 -29.95 -15.28 5.26
CA LEU A 94 -29.49 -14.12 6.04
C LEU A 94 -29.31 -12.84 5.19
N GLY A 95 -29.54 -12.89 3.87
CA GLY A 95 -29.39 -11.74 2.97
C GLY A 95 -27.93 -11.29 2.74
N VAL A 96 -26.97 -12.12 3.16
CA VAL A 96 -25.54 -11.78 3.15
C VAL A 96 -25.02 -11.70 1.71
N LEU A 97 -25.43 -12.64 0.85
CA LEU A 97 -24.99 -12.68 -0.54
C LEU A 97 -25.53 -11.47 -1.34
N GLU A 98 -26.78 -11.10 -1.13
CA GLU A 98 -27.41 -9.93 -1.75
C GLU A 98 -26.75 -8.63 -1.30
N HIS A 99 -26.37 -8.55 -0.01
CA HIS A 99 -25.62 -7.42 0.51
C HIS A 99 -24.25 -7.29 -0.16
N PHE A 100 -23.48 -8.38 -0.27
CA PHE A 100 -22.18 -8.36 -0.94
C PHE A 100 -22.29 -8.05 -2.43
N GLN A 101 -23.30 -8.59 -3.12
CA GLN A 101 -23.55 -8.30 -4.53
C GLN A 101 -23.87 -6.81 -4.74
N LYS A 102 -24.79 -6.24 -3.96
CA LYS A 102 -25.10 -4.81 -3.99
C LYS A 102 -23.89 -3.94 -3.69
N ARG A 103 -23.04 -4.35 -2.73
CA ARG A 103 -21.79 -3.64 -2.43
C ARG A 103 -20.84 -3.68 -3.63
N LYS A 104 -20.69 -4.84 -4.28
CA LYS A 104 -19.86 -4.99 -5.48
C LYS A 104 -20.34 -4.12 -6.63
N GLU A 105 -21.65 -4.07 -6.87
CA GLU A 105 -22.26 -3.21 -7.90
C GLU A 105 -22.00 -1.73 -7.63
N LYS A 106 -22.19 -1.28 -6.39
CA LYS A 106 -21.88 0.11 -5.99
C LYS A 106 -20.41 0.47 -6.19
N LEU A 107 -19.49 -0.46 -5.90
CA LEU A 107 -18.07 -0.23 -6.14
C LEU A 107 -17.73 -0.17 -7.63
N ALA A 108 -18.37 -1.00 -8.45
CA ALA A 108 -18.20 -0.95 -9.89
C ALA A 108 -18.72 0.38 -10.47
N GLU A 109 -19.88 0.86 -10.01
CA GLU A 109 -20.43 2.15 -10.40
C GLU A 109 -19.52 3.32 -9.98
N ALA A 110 -19.06 3.33 -8.73
CA ALA A 110 -18.13 4.34 -8.24
C ALA A 110 -16.82 4.34 -9.04
N ARG A 111 -16.30 3.15 -9.41
CA ARG A 111 -15.10 3.03 -10.25
C ARG A 111 -15.35 3.65 -11.63
N ALA A 112 -16.48 3.32 -12.26
CA ALA A 112 -16.84 3.86 -13.56
C ALA A 112 -16.92 5.40 -13.53
N ILE A 113 -17.49 5.98 -12.49
CA ILE A 113 -17.56 7.45 -12.32
C ILE A 113 -16.15 8.05 -12.18
N VAL A 114 -15.29 7.48 -11.35
CA VAL A 114 -13.95 8.04 -11.07
C VAL A 114 -13.03 7.97 -12.30
N LEU A 115 -13.13 6.89 -13.08
CA LEU A 115 -12.33 6.66 -14.29
C LEU A 115 -12.85 7.41 -15.54
N ASP A 116 -14.07 7.92 -15.52
CA ASP A 116 -14.65 8.66 -16.63
C ASP A 116 -14.03 10.07 -16.71
N THR A 117 -13.03 10.26 -17.56
CA THR A 117 -12.30 11.53 -17.70
C THR A 117 -13.12 12.66 -18.31
N GLU A 118 -14.24 12.34 -18.96
CA GLU A 118 -15.16 13.32 -19.55
C GLU A 118 -16.16 13.85 -18.52
N ARG A 119 -16.23 13.24 -17.33
CA ARG A 119 -17.06 13.75 -16.23
C ARG A 119 -16.44 14.94 -15.54
N ASP A 120 -17.33 15.71 -14.93
CA ASP A 120 -16.99 16.80 -14.03
C ASP A 120 -16.00 16.35 -12.95
N ASN A 121 -14.91 17.10 -12.79
CA ASN A 121 -13.83 16.76 -11.84
C ASN A 121 -14.34 16.66 -10.41
N TRP A 122 -15.30 17.50 -10.00
CA TRP A 122 -15.87 17.42 -8.66
C TRP A 122 -16.72 16.16 -8.49
N GLU A 123 -17.47 15.73 -9.51
CA GLU A 123 -18.19 14.46 -9.50
C GLU A 123 -17.28 13.24 -9.35
N ARG A 124 -16.13 13.25 -10.02
CA ARG A 124 -15.11 12.20 -9.89
C ARG A 124 -14.54 12.17 -8.48
N VAL A 125 -14.07 13.32 -7.97
CA VAL A 125 -13.43 13.43 -6.65
C VAL A 125 -14.38 13.13 -5.50
N LYS A 126 -15.62 13.63 -5.53
CA LYS A 126 -16.62 13.37 -4.46
C LYS A 126 -17.02 11.89 -4.35
N THR A 127 -16.69 11.09 -5.37
CA THR A 127 -17.01 9.65 -5.44
C THR A 127 -15.89 8.78 -4.83
N LEU A 128 -14.67 9.31 -4.67
CA LEU A 128 -13.53 8.62 -4.06
C LEU A 128 -13.81 8.01 -2.67
N PRO A 129 -14.56 8.65 -1.75
CA PRO A 129 -14.89 8.04 -0.46
C PRO A 129 -15.58 6.67 -0.59
N SER A 130 -16.45 6.50 -1.60
CA SER A 130 -17.15 5.23 -1.84
C SER A 130 -16.18 4.11 -2.21
N LEU A 131 -15.11 4.43 -2.96
CA LEU A 131 -14.05 3.48 -3.28
C LEU A 131 -13.16 3.21 -2.08
N LYS A 132 -12.78 4.25 -1.31
CA LYS A 132 -11.96 4.12 -0.09
C LYS A 132 -12.62 3.18 0.92
N ASP A 133 -13.89 3.39 1.25
CA ASP A 133 -14.65 2.55 2.19
C ASP A 133 -14.88 1.12 1.66
N GLY A 134 -14.78 0.95 0.34
CA GLY A 134 -14.87 -0.32 -0.37
C GLY A 134 -13.57 -1.10 -0.49
N GLY A 135 -12.41 -0.48 -0.21
CA GLY A 135 -11.10 -1.03 -0.59
C GLY A 135 -10.85 -1.05 -2.10
N GLY A 136 -11.50 -0.14 -2.85
CA GLY A 136 -11.44 -0.05 -4.31
C GLY A 136 -10.48 1.01 -4.86
N ILE A 137 -9.61 1.57 -4.02
CA ILE A 137 -8.54 2.49 -4.47
C ILE A 137 -7.33 1.65 -4.88
N ASP A 138 -7.08 1.56 -6.18
CA ASP A 138 -5.90 0.93 -6.77
C ASP A 138 -5.09 1.92 -7.61
N ASP A 139 -3.98 1.47 -8.17
CA ASP A 139 -3.05 2.33 -8.93
C ASP A 139 -3.71 3.00 -10.14
N GLU A 140 -4.70 2.36 -10.77
CA GLU A 140 -5.45 2.95 -11.89
C GLU A 140 -6.30 4.12 -11.40
N ILE A 141 -7.04 3.92 -10.30
CA ILE A 141 -7.81 4.99 -9.65
C ILE A 141 -6.88 6.16 -9.28
N VAL A 142 -5.75 5.88 -8.61
CA VAL A 142 -4.81 6.93 -8.19
C VAL A 142 -4.27 7.69 -9.39
N SER A 143 -3.81 6.98 -10.42
CA SER A 143 -3.24 7.60 -11.64
C SER A 143 -4.28 8.47 -12.36
N SER A 144 -5.54 8.02 -12.42
CA SER A 144 -6.63 8.79 -13.05
C SER A 144 -6.93 10.13 -12.36
N MET A 145 -6.54 10.28 -11.08
CA MET A 145 -6.73 11.49 -10.28
C MET A 145 -5.56 12.47 -10.39
N MET A 146 -4.40 12.08 -10.92
CA MET A 146 -3.23 12.96 -10.99
C MET A 146 -3.46 14.20 -11.87
N PRO A 147 -4.13 14.10 -13.05
CA PRO A 147 -4.49 15.29 -13.82
C PRO A 147 -5.36 16.29 -13.04
N LEU A 148 -6.17 15.80 -12.10
CA LEU A 148 -7.05 16.63 -11.26
C LEU A 148 -6.26 17.38 -10.20
N TRP A 149 -5.15 16.82 -9.72
CA TRP A 149 -4.21 17.55 -8.88
C TRP A 149 -3.68 18.77 -9.64
N THR A 150 -3.12 18.57 -10.82
CA THR A 150 -2.55 19.64 -11.64
C THR A 150 -3.60 20.70 -11.98
N ALA A 151 -4.78 20.28 -12.44
CA ALA A 151 -5.88 21.19 -12.76
C ALA A 151 -6.35 22.00 -11.54
N SER A 152 -6.21 21.46 -10.32
CA SER A 152 -6.59 22.17 -9.10
C SER A 152 -5.68 23.35 -8.76
N LEU A 153 -4.44 23.39 -9.25
CA LEU A 153 -3.50 24.45 -8.89
C LEU A 153 -3.98 25.82 -9.41
N ASP A 154 -4.64 25.83 -10.57
CA ASP A 154 -5.18 27.03 -11.22
C ASP A 154 -6.67 27.30 -10.93
N ASP A 155 -7.35 26.40 -10.22
CA ASP A 155 -8.79 26.53 -9.91
C ASP A 155 -9.00 27.32 -8.59
N PRO A 156 -9.84 28.37 -8.57
CA PRO A 156 -10.24 29.06 -7.33
C PRO A 156 -10.82 28.15 -6.23
N LYS A 157 -11.41 27.00 -6.60
CA LYS A 157 -11.91 25.96 -5.71
C LYS A 157 -10.96 24.77 -5.58
N GLY A 158 -9.76 24.88 -6.14
CA GLY A 158 -8.78 23.82 -6.21
C GLY A 158 -8.29 23.31 -4.85
N SER A 159 -8.29 24.15 -3.82
CA SER A 159 -7.97 23.72 -2.45
C SER A 159 -8.91 22.62 -1.94
N ILE A 160 -10.19 22.67 -2.31
CA ILE A 160 -11.17 21.64 -1.96
C ILE A 160 -10.86 20.33 -2.71
N LEU A 161 -10.50 20.42 -3.98
CA LEU A 161 -10.10 19.25 -4.77
C LEU A 161 -8.84 18.60 -4.17
N ARG A 162 -7.79 19.39 -3.91
CA ARG A 162 -6.56 18.88 -3.25
C ARG A 162 -6.85 18.24 -1.91
N TRP A 163 -7.69 18.86 -1.07
CA TRP A 163 -8.07 18.26 0.21
C TRP A 163 -8.68 16.88 0.04
N GLN A 164 -9.61 16.72 -0.90
CA GLN A 164 -10.25 15.43 -1.16
C GLN A 164 -9.27 14.41 -1.74
N LEU A 165 -8.33 14.81 -2.60
CA LEU A 165 -7.29 13.93 -3.11
C LEU A 165 -6.38 13.44 -1.97
N LEU A 166 -5.88 14.36 -1.13
CA LEU A 166 -5.03 14.03 0.02
C LEU A 166 -5.75 13.10 1.01
N GLU A 167 -7.02 13.35 1.31
CA GLU A 167 -7.82 12.57 2.25
C GLU A 167 -8.15 11.17 1.73
N ASN A 168 -8.55 11.06 0.46
CA ASN A 168 -9.05 9.80 -0.07
C ASN A 168 -7.96 8.89 -0.65
N LEU A 169 -6.84 9.46 -1.09
CA LEU A 169 -5.69 8.72 -1.61
C LEU A 169 -4.59 8.53 -0.55
N ARG A 170 -4.84 8.88 0.71
CA ARG A 170 -3.95 8.58 1.84
C ARG A 170 -3.71 7.06 1.95
N GLY A 171 -2.46 6.67 2.20
CA GLY A 171 -2.07 5.26 2.28
C GLY A 171 -1.53 4.70 0.96
N THR A 172 -1.68 5.43 -0.14
CA THR A 172 -1.08 5.07 -1.43
C THR A 172 0.40 5.45 -1.46
N THR A 173 1.19 4.75 -2.27
CA THR A 173 2.63 4.99 -2.44
C THR A 173 2.97 5.43 -3.87
N ASN A 174 2.01 6.07 -4.55
CA ASN A 174 2.15 6.50 -5.93
C ASN A 174 3.21 7.61 -6.06
N GLY A 175 4.21 7.37 -6.91
CA GLY A 175 5.36 8.26 -7.07
C GLY A 175 5.02 9.62 -7.69
N GLU A 176 4.04 9.70 -8.59
CA GLU A 176 3.58 10.96 -9.16
C GLU A 176 2.85 11.79 -8.11
N PHE A 177 1.97 11.17 -7.32
CA PHE A 177 1.26 11.86 -6.24
C PHE A 177 2.24 12.40 -5.19
N ARG A 178 3.24 11.60 -4.82
CA ARG A 178 4.33 12.03 -3.93
C ARG A 178 5.03 13.28 -4.49
N THR A 179 5.49 13.24 -5.74
CA THR A 179 6.18 14.38 -6.37
C THR A 179 5.28 15.63 -6.38
N ASN A 180 4.03 15.48 -6.79
CA ASN A 180 3.02 16.54 -6.79
C ASN A 180 2.84 17.20 -5.41
N ILE A 181 2.83 16.40 -4.33
CA ILE A 181 2.72 16.93 -2.97
C ILE A 181 4.00 17.67 -2.57
N LEU A 182 5.19 17.10 -2.83
CA LEU A 182 6.48 17.69 -2.43
C LEU A 182 6.75 19.02 -3.14
N GLU A 183 6.37 19.14 -4.42
CA GLU A 183 6.52 20.39 -5.18
C GLU A 183 5.61 21.50 -4.64
N TRP A 184 4.43 21.16 -4.11
CA TRP A 184 3.41 22.12 -3.69
C TRP A 184 3.46 22.47 -2.19
N ILE A 185 3.88 21.53 -1.32
CA ILE A 185 3.74 21.69 0.14
C ILE A 185 4.51 22.88 0.72
N GLY A 186 5.62 23.27 0.09
CA GLY A 186 6.43 24.43 0.50
C GLY A 186 5.75 25.78 0.25
N GLU A 187 4.79 25.84 -0.67
CA GLU A 187 4.04 27.05 -1.01
C GLU A 187 2.68 27.12 -0.29
N GLU A 188 2.23 26.01 0.31
CA GLU A 188 0.93 25.94 0.94
C GLU A 188 0.92 26.64 2.30
N GLU A 189 0.14 27.71 2.43
CA GLU A 189 0.06 28.52 3.65
C GLU A 189 -0.74 27.84 4.77
N SER A 190 -1.76 27.06 4.44
CA SER A 190 -2.65 26.45 5.41
C SER A 190 -1.96 25.31 6.16
N PRO A 191 -1.74 25.44 7.49
CA PRO A 191 -1.14 24.36 8.26
C PRO A 191 -2.00 23.10 8.23
N LYS A 192 -3.33 23.25 8.12
CA LYS A 192 -4.23 22.10 7.99
C LYS A 192 -3.96 21.31 6.70
N MET A 193 -3.78 21.99 5.57
CA MET A 193 -3.45 21.35 4.30
C MET A 193 -2.06 20.70 4.34
N ARG A 194 -1.04 21.40 4.86
CA ARG A 194 0.31 20.83 5.05
C ARG A 194 0.26 19.59 5.94
N GLY A 195 -0.48 19.65 7.05
CA GLY A 195 -0.64 18.52 7.96
C GLY A 195 -1.30 17.31 7.30
N GLN A 196 -2.26 17.53 6.40
CA GLN A 196 -2.88 16.44 5.63
C GLN A 196 -1.89 15.87 4.60
N ALA A 197 -1.14 16.71 3.91
CA ALA A 197 -0.11 16.29 2.96
C ALA A 197 0.95 15.39 3.62
N LEU A 198 1.40 15.74 4.83
CA LEU A 198 2.31 14.91 5.61
C LEU A 198 1.73 13.52 5.92
N GLU A 199 0.45 13.45 6.28
CA GLU A 199 -0.22 12.17 6.55
C GLU A 199 -0.38 11.30 5.29
N THR A 200 -0.51 11.94 4.12
CA THR A 200 -0.52 11.26 2.82
C THR A 200 0.89 10.77 2.45
N LEU A 201 1.94 11.51 2.79
CA LEU A 201 3.33 11.13 2.54
C LEU A 201 3.89 10.09 3.51
N ALA A 202 3.30 9.92 4.69
CA ALA A 202 3.81 9.05 5.75
C ALA A 202 4.15 7.60 5.31
N PRO A 203 3.36 6.90 4.47
CA PRO A 203 3.72 5.57 3.96
C PRO A 203 4.99 5.54 3.12
N MET A 204 5.41 6.70 2.59
CA MET A 204 6.58 6.89 1.74
C MET A 204 7.75 7.53 2.51
N ALA A 205 7.73 7.53 3.84
CA ALA A 205 8.79 8.13 4.65
C ALA A 205 10.18 7.48 4.48
N ASN A 206 10.29 6.30 3.84
CA ASN A 206 11.55 5.69 3.44
C ASN A 206 12.13 6.25 2.13
N ASP A 207 11.35 7.03 1.38
CA ASP A 207 11.83 7.72 0.19
C ASP A 207 12.78 8.85 0.60
N PRO A 208 13.99 8.95 0.00
CA PRO A 208 14.95 9.98 0.36
C PRO A 208 14.41 11.41 0.21
N ASN A 209 13.62 11.68 -0.84
CA ASN A 209 13.09 13.02 -1.08
C ASN A 209 12.01 13.37 -0.04
N VAL A 210 11.21 12.37 0.38
CA VAL A 210 10.23 12.57 1.46
C VAL A 210 10.95 12.78 2.80
N THR A 211 12.01 12.01 3.06
CA THR A 211 12.81 12.13 4.29
C THR A 211 13.42 13.52 4.40
N GLU A 212 14.08 13.99 3.34
CA GLU A 212 14.70 15.32 3.29
C GLU A 212 13.67 16.44 3.54
N TRP A 213 12.49 16.34 2.92
CA TRP A 213 11.41 17.31 3.14
C TRP A 213 10.85 17.27 4.56
N LEU A 214 10.71 16.07 5.16
CA LEU A 214 10.28 15.94 6.55
C LEU A 214 11.30 16.59 7.50
N GLU A 215 12.59 16.34 7.30
CA GLU A 215 13.68 16.95 8.08
C GLU A 215 13.66 18.48 7.96
N TYR A 216 13.52 19.01 6.74
CA TYR A 216 13.37 20.44 6.50
C TYR A 216 12.19 21.04 7.27
N LEU A 217 11.02 20.39 7.24
CA LEU A 217 9.82 20.88 7.91
C LEU A 217 9.92 20.84 9.44
N VAL A 218 10.64 19.87 10.01
CA VAL A 218 10.94 19.83 11.46
C VAL A 218 11.69 21.09 11.89
N GLU A 219 12.65 21.55 11.09
CA GLU A 219 13.52 22.67 11.43
C GLU A 219 12.91 24.04 11.11
N SER A 220 12.09 24.12 10.05
CA SER A 220 11.75 25.39 9.42
C SER A 220 10.27 25.72 9.32
N ASP A 221 9.34 24.77 9.54
CA ASP A 221 7.91 25.08 9.43
C ASP A 221 7.50 26.08 10.52
N SER A 222 6.66 27.06 10.18
CA SER A 222 6.21 28.09 11.11
C SER A 222 5.20 27.59 12.14
N GLU A 223 4.52 26.47 11.87
CA GLU A 223 3.52 25.87 12.76
C GLU A 223 4.13 24.72 13.58
N PRO A 224 4.21 24.85 14.92
CA PRO A 224 4.78 23.80 15.78
C PRO A 224 4.11 22.43 15.62
N ARG A 225 2.81 22.39 15.37
CA ARG A 225 2.09 21.13 15.12
C ARG A 225 2.54 20.41 13.86
N ILE A 226 3.05 21.14 12.87
CA ILE A 226 3.59 20.56 11.63
C ILE A 226 5.00 20.02 11.88
N GLN A 227 5.84 20.78 12.60
CA GLN A 227 7.15 20.30 13.04
C GLN A 227 7.04 18.98 13.83
N GLU A 228 6.17 18.94 14.85
CA GLU A 228 5.93 17.74 15.67
C GLU A 228 5.42 16.56 14.84
N ARG A 229 4.54 16.82 13.86
CA ARG A 229 4.00 15.78 12.98
C ARG A 229 5.08 15.21 12.06
N ALA A 230 5.87 16.05 11.43
CA ALA A 230 6.98 15.63 10.58
C ALA A 230 7.99 14.78 11.38
N GLN A 231 8.33 15.23 12.59
CA GLN A 231 9.22 14.48 13.49
C GLN A 231 8.66 13.10 13.84
N ARG A 232 7.36 13.00 14.14
CA ARG A 232 6.70 11.71 14.44
C ARG A 232 6.77 10.74 13.26
N ILE A 233 6.56 11.24 12.04
CA ILE A 233 6.64 10.41 10.83
C ILE A 233 8.05 9.85 10.67
N LEU A 234 9.09 10.67 10.87
CA LEU A 234 10.50 10.24 10.83
C LEU A 234 10.81 9.18 11.89
N GLN A 235 10.34 9.37 13.13
CA GLN A 235 10.54 8.42 14.23
C GLN A 235 9.89 7.07 13.94
N ASN A 236 8.61 7.07 13.55
CA ASN A 236 7.88 5.86 13.19
C ASN A 236 8.57 5.09 12.05
N ASN A 237 9.16 5.81 11.09
CA ASN A 237 9.92 5.21 10.00
C ASN A 237 11.24 4.58 10.45
N ALA A 238 11.91 5.14 11.46
CA ALA A 238 13.13 4.58 12.02
C ALA A 238 12.86 3.32 12.87
N GLU A 239 11.72 3.26 13.57
CA GLU A 239 11.31 2.12 14.39
C GLU A 239 10.80 0.92 13.58
N GLY A 240 10.31 1.15 12.36
CA GLY A 240 9.84 0.10 11.45
C GLY A 240 10.94 -0.62 10.65
N LYS A 241 12.22 -0.36 10.95
CA LYS A 241 13.40 -0.97 10.30
C LYS A 241 13.98 -2.13 11.08
#